data_AF-A0A9X3NAN2-F1
#
_entry.id   AF-A0A9X3NAN2-F1
#
_cell.length_a   1.000
_cell.length_b   1.000
_cell.length_c   1.000
_cell.angle_alpha   90.00
_cell.angle_beta   90.00
_cell.angle_gamma   90.00
#
_symmetry.space_group_name_H-M   'P 1'
#
loop_
_entity.id
_entity.type
_entity.pdbx_description
1 polymer ?
#
loop_
_entity_poly.entity_id
_entity_poly.type
_entity_poly.pdbx_seq_one_letter_code
_entity_poly.pdbx_strand_id
1 'polypeptide(L)'
;MSDPLDGVLLATSTVNGLEFAAARRGGRPLSTVDIIVGLITADVTGAWDDIQLKGNFVDEADIERFPDPDQRPDGTWHRVPLTHSASAGLRKAVEIAADYHLVPVPPGVLALGLLADREAGASRALLDGSDLTHGDLLALVQDDLLDVELEGFDPTITKRSRLAGALTGPSRTPDAVRTHDWVEQPPGALLMLAGAVEQADDDEDLHDLLDAMLLDPEELRSMDHELRELEDVDTDTVLQRARRRFGVSDPDPAETIVAAALVDSPRVREALRRIGLTNHELVAQTAEFRLRRVEGASGDERVFRTSILNAVLTTTTSVLVVKAAFDDDGDWWKLLFLWPVWSGHPQSGPAAGTVIAALLAVLVSPLAGLAHFVSLGAELLQISAERRTLHARTGVRLSAKELRSVTLRLLTVRSRAVSRKQQALRARVRRIRDGRDEAVV
;
A
#
# COMPACT_ATOMS: atom_id res chain seq x y z
N MET A 1 20.35 16.13 24.30
CA MET A 1 19.78 14.78 24.08
C MET A 1 19.61 14.64 22.58
N SER A 2 20.22 13.64 21.95
CA SER A 2 20.13 13.43 20.51
C SER A 2 18.81 12.74 20.15
N ASP A 3 18.22 13.09 19.00
CA ASP A 3 17.08 12.36 18.46
C ASP A 3 17.59 11.16 17.64
N PRO A 4 17.29 9.91 18.05
CA PRO A 4 17.80 8.72 17.37
C PRO A 4 17.24 8.55 15.95
N LEU A 5 16.16 9.25 15.60
CA LEU A 5 15.50 9.20 14.30
C LEU A 5 15.70 10.50 13.49
N ASP A 6 16.61 11.39 13.92
CA ASP A 6 16.86 12.65 13.22
C ASP A 6 17.33 12.41 11.78
N GLY A 7 16.65 13.05 10.83
CA GLY A 7 16.91 12.90 9.39
C GLY A 7 16.53 11.54 8.79
N VAL A 8 15.95 10.61 9.54
CA VAL A 8 15.56 9.28 9.05
C VAL A 8 14.15 9.34 8.43
N LEU A 9 14.00 8.83 7.21
CA LEU A 9 12.68 8.68 6.58
C LEU A 9 11.93 7.51 7.21
N LEU A 10 10.78 7.79 7.82
CA LEU A 10 9.92 6.80 8.47
C LEU A 10 8.68 6.52 7.64
N ALA A 11 8.24 5.26 7.57
CA ALA A 11 6.98 4.92 6.93
C ALA A 11 5.82 5.58 7.69
N THR A 12 4.72 5.90 7.00
CA THR A 12 3.58 6.60 7.64
C THR A 12 2.99 5.82 8.80
N SER A 13 2.89 4.49 8.69
CA SER A 13 2.43 3.62 9.78
C SER A 13 3.36 3.67 11.00
N THR A 14 4.66 3.79 10.79
CA THR A 14 5.67 3.94 11.86
C THR A 14 5.53 5.27 12.58
N VAL A 15 5.34 6.35 11.83
CA VAL A 15 5.07 7.69 12.41
C VAL A 15 3.78 7.65 13.22
N ASN A 16 2.70 7.10 12.67
CA ASN A 16 1.42 7.01 13.36
C ASN A 16 1.52 6.24 14.69
N GLY A 17 2.26 5.12 14.72
CA GLY A 17 2.44 4.36 15.96
C GLY A 17 3.28 5.09 17.01
N LEU A 18 4.34 5.79 16.59
CA LEU A 18 5.13 6.64 17.48
C LEU A 18 4.32 7.83 18.03
N GLU A 19 3.52 8.49 17.17
CA GLU A 19 2.63 9.58 17.58
C GLU A 19 1.56 9.09 18.56
N PHE A 20 0.98 7.91 18.32
CA PHE A 20 0.03 7.29 19.23
C PHE A 20 0.65 7.00 20.60
N ALA A 21 1.85 6.39 20.62
CA ALA A 21 2.60 6.14 21.85
C ALA A 21 2.89 7.45 22.61
N ALA A 22 3.38 8.47 21.89
CA ALA A 22 3.68 9.79 22.46
C ALA A 22 2.46 10.45 23.10
N ALA A 23 1.30 10.38 22.44
CA ALA A 23 0.06 10.98 22.95
C ALA A 23 -0.39 10.35 24.28
N ARG A 24 -0.14 9.06 24.51
CA ARG A 24 -0.66 8.31 25.66
C ARG A 24 0.29 8.17 26.85
N ARG A 25 1.57 8.52 26.69
CA ARG A 25 2.59 8.36 27.75
C ARG A 25 2.29 9.09 29.07
N GLY A 26 1.35 10.05 29.11
CA GLY A 26 1.02 10.77 30.35
C GLY A 26 2.19 11.59 30.92
N GLY A 27 3.09 12.09 30.06
CA GLY A 27 4.24 12.93 30.45
C GLY A 27 5.52 12.17 30.86
N ARG A 28 5.47 10.84 31.03
CA ARG A 28 6.68 10.03 31.26
C ARG A 28 7.49 9.82 29.97
N PRO A 29 8.78 9.44 30.06
CA PRO A 29 9.55 9.04 28.88
C PRO A 29 8.91 7.84 28.17
N LEU A 30 8.97 7.80 26.84
CA LEU A 30 8.51 6.64 26.07
C LEU A 30 9.45 5.46 26.28
N SER A 31 8.89 4.35 26.76
CA SER A 31 9.55 3.06 26.86
C SER A 31 9.42 2.25 25.58
N THR A 32 10.15 1.13 25.49
CA THR A 32 9.99 0.19 24.37
C THR A 32 8.56 -0.37 24.29
N VAL A 33 7.91 -0.67 25.42
CA VAL A 33 6.51 -1.16 25.45
C VAL A 33 5.55 -0.10 24.92
N ASP A 34 5.71 1.16 25.33
CA ASP A 34 4.85 2.25 24.84
C ASP A 34 4.84 2.29 23.31
N ILE A 35 6.03 2.18 22.72
CA ILE A 35 6.19 2.25 21.27
C ILE A 35 5.59 1.02 20.60
N ILE A 36 5.81 -0.20 21.13
CA ILE A 36 5.20 -1.41 20.58
C ILE A 36 3.67 -1.36 20.66
N VAL A 37 3.09 -0.97 21.80
CA VAL A 37 1.63 -0.80 21.94
C VAL A 37 1.11 0.24 20.94
N GLY A 38 1.86 1.33 20.73
CA GLY A 38 1.55 2.32 19.71
C GLY A 38 1.58 1.75 18.28
N LEU A 39 2.58 0.95 17.95
CA LEU A 39 2.67 0.27 16.65
C LEU A 39 1.53 -0.73 16.45
N ILE A 40 1.19 -1.53 17.47
CA ILE A 40 0.08 -2.48 17.43
C ILE A 40 -1.24 -1.74 17.24
N THR A 41 -1.47 -0.66 17.98
CA THR A 41 -2.74 0.08 17.90
C THR A 41 -2.88 0.83 16.57
N ALA A 42 -1.76 1.34 16.03
CA ALA A 42 -1.74 1.92 14.69
C ALA A 42 -1.76 0.85 13.59
N ASP A 43 -1.49 -0.41 13.92
CA ASP A 43 -1.55 -1.51 12.97
C ASP A 43 -2.97 -1.91 12.69
N VAL A 44 -3.51 -1.24 11.69
CA VAL A 44 -4.82 -1.58 11.20
C VAL A 44 -4.81 -2.94 10.44
N THR A 45 -3.65 -3.54 10.08
CA THR A 45 -3.56 -4.68 9.13
C THR A 45 -3.86 -6.01 9.80
N GLY A 46 -3.71 -6.06 11.13
CA GLY A 46 -3.69 -7.30 11.87
C GLY A 46 -2.41 -8.09 11.66
N ALA A 47 -1.33 -7.48 11.14
CA ALA A 47 -0.03 -8.15 11.05
C ALA A 47 0.53 -8.43 12.45
N TRP A 48 0.19 -7.59 13.42
CA TRP A 48 0.46 -7.88 14.84
C TRP A 48 -0.44 -8.96 15.44
N ASP A 49 -1.60 -9.28 14.85
CA ASP A 49 -2.51 -10.29 15.41
C ASP A 49 -1.84 -11.67 15.44
N ASP A 50 -1.12 -12.05 14.37
CA ASP A 50 -0.42 -13.33 14.30
C ASP A 50 0.73 -13.41 15.31
N ILE A 51 1.42 -12.30 15.57
CA ILE A 51 2.46 -12.21 16.61
C ILE A 51 1.83 -12.32 18.00
N GLN A 52 0.72 -11.63 18.27
CA GLN A 52 0.01 -11.70 19.55
C GLN A 52 -0.67 -13.05 19.79
N LEU A 53 -1.06 -13.76 18.73
CA LEU A 53 -1.62 -15.12 18.81
C LEU A 53 -0.58 -16.17 19.19
N LYS A 54 0.67 -16.01 18.72
CA LYS A 54 1.78 -16.93 19.00
C LYS A 54 2.55 -16.53 20.27
N GLY A 55 2.62 -15.24 20.57
CA GLY A 55 3.23 -14.67 21.77
C GLY A 55 2.19 -14.32 22.84
N ASN A 56 2.51 -13.35 23.68
CA ASN A 56 1.56 -12.76 24.62
C ASN A 56 0.78 -11.61 23.96
N PHE A 57 -0.48 -11.48 24.34
CA PHE A 57 -1.28 -10.30 24.00
C PHE A 57 -0.78 -9.11 24.82
N VAL A 58 -0.38 -8.03 24.15
CA VAL A 58 0.19 -6.83 24.80
C VAL A 58 -0.73 -5.65 24.59
N ASP A 59 -1.10 -4.98 25.68
CA ASP A 59 -1.96 -3.80 25.67
C ASP A 59 -1.47 -2.65 26.57
N GLU A 60 -2.31 -1.63 26.79
CA GLU A 60 -1.98 -0.46 27.59
C GLU A 60 -1.69 -0.80 29.07
N ALA A 61 -2.30 -1.86 29.63
CA ALA A 61 -2.07 -2.27 31.02
C ALA A 61 -0.66 -2.87 31.22
N ASP A 62 -0.08 -3.42 30.16
CA ASP A 62 1.25 -4.02 30.20
C ASP A 62 2.38 -3.00 30.29
N ILE A 63 2.12 -1.73 29.96
CA ILE A 63 3.14 -0.68 30.01
C ILE A 63 3.69 -0.49 31.44
N GLU A 64 2.81 -0.54 32.45
CA GLU A 64 3.24 -0.43 33.85
C GLU A 64 3.82 -1.74 34.39
N ARG A 65 3.39 -2.88 33.81
CA ARG A 65 3.81 -4.22 34.22
C ARG A 65 5.21 -4.58 33.73
N PHE A 66 5.60 -4.10 32.55
CA PHE A 66 6.89 -4.40 31.91
C PHE A 66 7.69 -3.14 31.61
N PRO A 67 8.09 -2.35 32.64
CA PRO A 67 8.89 -1.16 32.41
C PRO A 67 10.26 -1.53 31.86
N ASP A 68 10.85 -0.65 31.03
CA ASP A 68 12.24 -0.80 30.61
C ASP A 68 13.20 -0.91 31.81
N PRO A 69 14.30 -1.68 31.68
CA PRO A 69 15.25 -1.88 32.77
C PRO A 69 15.93 -0.58 33.21
N ASP A 70 16.15 0.36 32.28
CA ASP A 70 16.61 1.71 32.60
C ASP A 70 15.61 2.76 32.08
N GLN A 71 14.79 3.27 32.99
CA GLN A 71 13.75 4.27 32.71
C GLN A 71 14.31 5.70 32.64
N ARG A 72 15.61 5.91 32.86
CA ARG A 72 16.18 7.25 32.79
C ARG A 72 16.03 7.81 31.37
N PRO A 73 15.67 9.10 31.22
CA PRO A 73 15.58 9.71 29.91
C PRO A 73 16.95 9.71 29.22
N ASP A 74 17.00 9.19 28.00
CA ASP A 74 18.16 9.24 27.12
C ASP A 74 17.64 9.48 25.71
N GLY A 75 18.02 10.58 25.07
CA GLY A 75 17.46 10.98 23.77
C GLY A 75 16.01 11.52 23.80
N THR A 76 15.58 12.04 22.66
CA THR A 76 14.22 12.57 22.48
C THR A 76 13.75 12.29 21.06
N TRP A 77 12.48 11.96 20.85
CA TRP A 77 11.87 11.94 19.53
C TRP A 77 10.85 13.06 19.42
N HIS A 78 11.01 14.02 18.50
CA HIS A 78 10.12 15.20 18.40
C HIS A 78 9.88 15.90 19.76
N ARG A 79 10.94 16.09 20.55
CA ARG A 79 10.91 16.66 21.92
C ARG A 79 10.20 15.80 22.98
N VAL A 80 9.79 14.58 22.63
CA VAL A 80 9.28 13.58 23.57
C VAL A 80 10.46 12.82 24.15
N PRO A 81 10.68 12.82 25.48
CA PRO A 81 11.76 12.06 26.09
C PRO A 81 11.57 10.56 25.87
N LEU A 82 12.67 9.84 25.65
CA LEU A 82 12.71 8.38 25.48
C LEU A 82 13.45 7.76 26.67
N THR A 83 13.13 6.54 27.07
CA THR A 83 13.98 5.75 27.99
C THR A 83 15.29 5.38 27.32
N HIS A 84 16.28 4.95 28.11
CA HIS A 84 17.55 4.46 27.57
C HIS A 84 17.38 3.27 26.62
N SER A 85 16.55 2.29 27.00
CA SER A 85 16.26 1.13 26.16
C SER A 85 15.52 1.53 24.88
N ALA A 86 14.55 2.45 24.94
CA ALA A 86 13.88 2.93 23.73
C ALA A 86 14.85 3.64 22.78
N SER A 87 15.72 4.52 23.28
CA SER A 87 16.72 5.19 22.45
C SER A 87 17.78 4.24 21.88
N ALA A 88 18.15 3.19 22.60
CA ALA A 88 19.02 2.14 22.08
C ALA A 88 18.30 1.34 20.96
N GLY A 89 17.05 0.95 21.18
CA GLY A 89 16.25 0.21 20.21
C GLY A 89 15.96 1.00 18.94
N LEU A 90 15.65 2.29 19.04
CA LEU A 90 15.46 3.15 17.87
C LEU A 90 16.74 3.32 17.06
N ARG A 91 17.90 3.48 17.71
CA ARG A 91 19.20 3.50 17.00
C ARG A 91 19.46 2.17 16.29
N LYS A 92 19.16 1.05 16.95
CA LYS A 92 19.29 -0.28 16.35
C LYS A 92 18.36 -0.45 15.14
N ALA A 93 17.14 0.08 15.18
CA ALA A 93 16.24 0.09 14.03
C ALA A 93 16.82 0.88 12.84
N VAL A 94 17.46 2.03 13.10
CA VAL A 94 18.13 2.82 12.06
C VAL A 94 19.33 2.06 11.47
N GLU A 95 20.12 1.38 12.31
CA GLU A 95 21.21 0.51 11.86
C GLU A 95 20.69 -0.62 10.96
N ILE A 96 19.61 -1.31 11.36
CA ILE A 96 18.98 -2.37 10.56
C ILE A 96 18.47 -1.80 9.23
N ALA A 97 17.75 -0.67 9.26
CA ALA A 97 17.25 -0.04 8.05
C ALA A 97 18.37 0.33 7.07
N ALA A 98 19.51 0.83 7.59
CA ALA A 98 20.67 1.17 6.80
C ALA A 98 21.34 -0.06 6.17
N ASP A 99 21.54 -1.11 6.97
CA ASP A 99 22.26 -2.33 6.54
C ASP A 99 21.48 -3.14 5.50
N TYR A 100 20.14 -3.09 5.55
CA TYR A 100 19.27 -3.83 4.64
C TYR A 100 18.55 -2.92 3.61
N HIS A 101 18.90 -1.64 3.53
CA HIS A 101 18.29 -0.66 2.61
C HIS A 101 16.76 -0.55 2.73
N LEU A 102 16.23 -0.66 3.94
CA LEU A 102 14.80 -0.62 4.24
C LEU A 102 14.35 0.81 4.57
N VAL A 103 14.38 1.67 3.55
CA VAL A 103 13.97 3.09 3.66
C VAL A 103 12.77 3.34 2.73
N PRO A 104 11.68 3.97 3.21
CA PRO A 104 11.48 4.49 4.56
C PRO A 104 11.36 3.36 5.61
N VAL A 105 11.81 3.62 6.85
CA VAL A 105 11.85 2.61 7.94
C VAL A 105 10.43 2.10 8.20
N PRO A 106 10.14 0.81 7.94
CA PRO A 106 8.81 0.24 8.16
C PRO A 106 8.59 -0.14 9.64
N PRO A 107 7.33 -0.37 10.07
CA PRO A 107 7.01 -0.76 11.46
C PRO A 107 7.76 -2.00 11.94
N GLY A 108 7.93 -3.01 11.06
CA GLY A 108 8.67 -4.23 11.41
C GLY A 108 10.14 -3.98 11.73
N VAL A 109 10.83 -3.06 11.04
CA VAL A 109 12.23 -2.72 11.34
C VAL A 109 12.31 -1.96 12.66
N LEU A 110 11.34 -1.07 12.92
CA LEU A 110 11.25 -0.39 14.20
C LEU A 110 11.03 -1.41 15.34
N ALA A 111 10.12 -2.35 15.15
CA ALA A 111 9.86 -3.43 16.08
C ALA A 111 11.10 -4.29 16.34
N LEU A 112 11.83 -4.71 15.29
CA LEU A 112 13.08 -5.46 15.45
C LEU A 112 14.13 -4.70 16.26
N GLY A 113 14.27 -3.39 16.04
CA GLY A 113 15.18 -2.57 16.84
C GLY A 113 14.78 -2.52 18.31
N LEU A 114 13.49 -2.30 18.59
CA LEU A 114 12.95 -2.25 19.96
C LEU A 114 13.02 -3.59 20.69
N LEU A 115 12.94 -4.69 19.94
CA LEU A 115 12.99 -6.06 20.45
C LEU A 115 14.41 -6.65 20.43
N ALA A 116 15.42 -5.94 19.93
CA ALA A 116 16.78 -6.47 19.80
C ALA A 116 17.40 -6.82 21.17
N ASP A 117 17.03 -6.08 22.23
CA ASP A 117 17.41 -6.39 23.61
C ASP A 117 16.35 -7.26 24.28
N ARG A 118 16.75 -8.44 24.75
CA ARG A 118 15.86 -9.39 25.45
C ARG A 118 15.30 -8.81 26.75
N GLU A 119 16.04 -7.93 27.41
CA GLU A 119 15.66 -7.35 28.71
C GLU A 119 14.79 -6.10 28.57
N ALA A 120 14.64 -5.56 27.35
CA ALA A 120 13.72 -4.45 27.06
C ALA A 120 12.29 -4.79 27.50
N GLY A 121 11.54 -3.77 27.93
CA GLY A 121 10.16 -3.95 28.36
C GLY A 121 9.30 -4.62 27.28
N ALA A 122 9.45 -4.20 26.02
CA ALA A 122 8.73 -4.74 24.86
C ALA A 122 8.95 -6.25 24.68
N SER A 123 10.21 -6.68 24.72
CA SER A 123 10.59 -8.08 24.61
C SER A 123 10.00 -8.91 25.74
N ARG A 124 10.08 -8.42 26.98
CA ARG A 124 9.50 -9.09 28.14
C ARG A 124 7.98 -9.15 28.08
N ALA A 125 7.31 -8.10 27.63
CA ALA A 125 5.86 -8.06 27.51
C ALA A 125 5.32 -9.08 26.48
N LEU A 126 5.96 -9.19 25.31
CA LEU A 126 5.57 -10.15 24.27
C LEU A 126 5.94 -11.59 24.60
N LEU A 127 6.99 -11.81 25.40
CA LEU A 127 7.41 -13.15 25.79
C LEU A 127 6.71 -13.68 27.06
N ASP A 128 6.11 -12.80 27.89
CA ASP A 128 5.52 -13.20 29.18
C ASP A 128 4.43 -14.28 29.02
N GLY A 129 4.67 -15.45 29.61
CA GLY A 129 3.72 -16.57 29.55
C GLY A 129 3.61 -17.26 28.19
N SER A 130 4.44 -16.91 27.20
CA SER A 130 4.53 -17.63 25.93
C SER A 130 5.63 -18.69 25.94
N ASP A 131 5.51 -19.69 25.08
CA ASP A 131 6.54 -20.73 24.86
C ASP A 131 7.64 -20.28 23.87
N LEU A 132 7.56 -19.05 23.35
CA LEU A 132 8.51 -18.52 22.37
C LEU A 132 9.86 -18.23 23.03
N THR A 133 10.94 -18.55 22.31
CA THR A 133 12.24 -17.97 22.64
C THR A 133 12.34 -16.55 22.08
N HIS A 134 13.31 -15.77 22.58
CA HIS A 134 13.58 -14.43 22.02
C HIS A 134 13.96 -14.50 20.52
N GLY A 135 14.66 -15.55 20.09
CA GLY A 135 14.95 -15.78 18.68
C GLY A 135 13.69 -16.06 17.86
N ASP A 136 12.76 -16.87 18.38
CA ASP A 136 11.49 -17.15 17.71
C ASP A 136 10.65 -15.88 17.56
N LEU A 137 10.61 -15.01 18.58
CA LEU A 137 9.92 -13.72 18.50
C LEU A 137 10.51 -12.83 17.40
N LEU A 138 11.83 -12.74 17.28
CA LEU A 138 12.47 -11.96 16.22
C LEU A 138 12.26 -12.57 14.83
N ALA A 139 12.20 -13.89 14.72
CA ALA A 139 11.83 -14.57 13.48
C ALA A 139 10.38 -14.26 13.08
N LEU A 140 9.44 -14.34 14.03
CA LEU A 140 8.05 -13.97 13.80
C LEU A 140 7.87 -12.52 13.34
N VAL A 141 8.62 -11.58 13.91
CA VAL A 141 8.58 -10.19 13.46
C VAL A 141 9.09 -10.03 12.03
N GLN A 142 10.13 -10.75 11.63
CA GLN A 142 10.62 -10.74 10.25
C GLN A 142 9.61 -11.35 9.28
N ASP A 143 9.05 -12.51 9.63
CA ASP A 143 8.09 -13.21 8.79
C ASP A 143 6.77 -12.43 8.67
N ASP A 144 6.18 -12.03 9.81
CA ASP A 144 4.81 -11.52 9.87
C ASP A 144 4.74 -9.99 9.66
N LEU A 145 5.75 -9.20 10.06
CA LEU A 145 5.75 -7.72 9.86
C LEU A 145 6.62 -7.22 8.71
N LEU A 146 7.70 -7.92 8.35
CA LEU A 146 8.57 -7.49 7.25
C LEU A 146 8.32 -8.26 5.95
N ASP A 147 7.71 -9.44 6.01
CA ASP A 147 7.51 -10.35 4.87
C ASP A 147 8.85 -10.67 4.15
N VAL A 148 9.98 -10.51 4.87
CA VAL A 148 11.35 -10.71 4.37
C VAL A 148 12.23 -11.18 5.53
N GLU A 149 12.93 -12.29 5.31
CA GLU A 149 14.00 -12.76 6.19
C GLU A 149 15.29 -11.95 5.93
N LEU A 150 15.86 -11.36 6.97
CA LEU A 150 17.08 -10.57 6.86
C LEU A 150 18.29 -11.51 6.96
N GLU A 151 18.90 -11.85 5.82
CA GLU A 151 20.00 -12.81 5.76
C GLU A 151 21.17 -12.40 6.68
N GLY A 152 21.51 -13.27 7.64
CA GLY A 152 22.59 -13.02 8.60
C GLY A 152 22.25 -11.96 9.65
N PHE A 153 20.96 -11.72 9.90
CA PHE A 153 20.51 -10.91 11.02
C PHE A 153 20.86 -11.59 12.34
N ASP A 154 21.80 -10.99 13.04
CA ASP A 154 22.08 -11.29 14.45
C ASP A 154 21.89 -9.97 15.22
N PRO A 155 20.89 -9.88 16.11
CA PRO A 155 20.62 -8.66 16.87
C PRO A 155 21.82 -8.24 17.73
N THR A 156 22.72 -9.18 18.09
CA THR A 156 23.90 -8.93 18.91
C THR A 156 25.11 -8.42 18.12
N ILE A 157 25.16 -8.65 16.81
CA ILE A 157 26.29 -8.24 15.96
C ILE A 157 26.01 -6.86 15.38
N THR A 158 26.69 -5.83 15.89
CA THR A 158 26.76 -4.54 15.22
C THR A 158 27.77 -4.63 14.08
N LYS A 159 27.30 -4.84 12.83
CA LYS A 159 28.15 -4.58 11.66
C LYS A 159 28.42 -3.08 11.63
N ARG A 160 29.69 -2.66 11.75
CA ARG A 160 30.07 -1.24 11.63
C ARG A 160 29.87 -0.78 10.18
N SER A 161 28.67 -0.35 9.86
CA SER A 161 28.30 0.11 8.53
C SER A 161 28.90 1.50 8.26
N ARG A 162 29.68 1.63 7.18
CA ARG A 162 30.26 2.90 6.71
C ARG A 162 29.21 3.82 6.06
N LEU A 163 27.92 3.46 6.12
CA LEU A 163 26.83 4.04 5.36
C LEU A 163 25.92 5.00 6.15
N ALA A 164 26.17 5.27 7.43
CA ALA A 164 25.38 6.22 8.23
C ALA A 164 25.31 7.64 7.62
N GLY A 165 26.25 8.00 6.74
CA GLY A 165 26.22 9.26 5.98
C GLY A 165 25.25 9.30 4.79
N ALA A 166 24.71 8.15 4.34
CA ALA A 166 23.82 8.09 3.18
C ALA A 166 22.34 8.33 3.52
N LEU A 167 21.96 8.24 4.81
CA LEU A 167 20.58 8.44 5.26
C LEU A 167 20.25 9.89 5.66
N THR A 168 21.26 10.75 5.78
CA THR A 168 21.09 12.16 6.15
C THR A 168 21.01 13.03 4.89
N GLY A 169 19.80 13.21 4.36
CA GLY A 169 19.56 14.21 3.32
C GLY A 169 19.77 15.64 3.85
N PRO A 170 20.28 16.59 3.05
CA PRO A 170 20.51 17.96 3.49
C PRO A 170 19.20 18.69 3.81
N SER A 171 18.95 18.95 5.09
CA SER A 171 17.85 19.78 5.56
C SER A 171 18.16 21.25 5.33
N ARG A 172 17.62 21.85 4.24
CA ARG A 172 17.62 23.30 4.02
C ARG A 172 16.28 23.86 4.48
N THR A 173 16.28 24.62 5.57
CA THR A 173 15.19 25.54 5.91
C THR A 173 15.16 26.69 4.90
N PRO A 174 14.05 26.95 4.18
CA PRO A 174 13.94 28.14 3.35
C PRO A 174 13.89 29.40 4.20
N ASP A 175 14.68 30.40 3.82
CA ASP A 175 14.61 31.75 4.38
C ASP A 175 13.20 32.33 4.20
N ALA A 176 12.66 32.86 5.29
CA ALA A 176 11.36 33.51 5.34
C ALA A 176 11.37 34.81 4.51
N VAL A 177 10.94 34.72 3.25
CA VAL A 177 10.62 35.87 2.42
C VAL A 177 9.35 36.51 2.96
N ARG A 178 9.50 37.68 3.59
CA ARG A 178 8.39 38.58 3.89
C ARG A 178 8.08 39.42 2.66
N THR A 179 6.99 39.10 1.97
CA THR A 179 6.37 40.01 1.00
C THR A 179 5.02 40.44 1.52
N HIS A 180 4.93 41.73 1.86
CA HIS A 180 3.68 42.47 1.99
C HIS A 180 3.26 42.88 0.59
N ASP A 181 2.26 42.21 0.02
CA ASP A 181 1.42 42.73 -1.05
C ASP A 181 0.18 41.85 -1.11
N TRP A 182 -0.99 42.44 -1.30
CA TRP A 182 -2.32 41.84 -1.37
C TRP A 182 -2.35 40.45 -2.04
N VAL A 183 -2.14 39.41 -1.23
CA VAL A 183 -1.81 38.06 -1.70
C VAL A 183 -3.07 37.41 -2.25
N GLU A 184 -3.10 37.15 -3.56
CA GLU A 184 -3.95 36.10 -4.14
C GLU A 184 -3.76 34.87 -3.25
N GLN A 185 -4.82 34.45 -2.55
CA GLN A 185 -4.73 33.30 -1.65
C GLN A 185 -4.07 32.15 -2.42
N PRO A 186 -2.97 31.59 -1.90
CA PRO A 186 -2.28 30.52 -2.60
C PRO A 186 -3.30 29.42 -2.92
N PRO A 187 -3.22 28.81 -4.11
CA PRO A 187 -4.19 27.80 -4.52
C PRO A 187 -4.37 26.73 -3.43
N GLY A 188 -5.60 26.26 -3.26
CA GLY A 188 -5.88 25.16 -2.34
C GLY A 188 -5.45 23.80 -2.90
N ALA A 189 -5.52 22.76 -2.09
CA ALA A 189 -5.11 21.41 -2.44
C ALA A 189 -5.84 20.86 -3.68
N LEU A 190 -7.09 21.27 -3.93
CA LEU A 190 -7.83 20.86 -5.13
C LEU A 190 -7.23 21.48 -6.41
N LEU A 191 -6.84 22.76 -6.37
CA LEU A 191 -6.17 23.39 -7.51
C LEU A 191 -4.76 22.84 -7.71
N MET A 192 -4.07 22.49 -6.62
CA MET A 192 -2.79 21.79 -6.71
C MET A 192 -2.93 20.41 -7.37
N LEU A 193 -3.98 19.66 -7.01
CA LEU A 193 -4.32 18.39 -7.66
C LEU A 193 -4.59 18.59 -9.16
N ALA A 194 -5.40 19.60 -9.53
CA ALA A 194 -5.69 19.91 -10.93
C ALA A 194 -4.42 20.27 -11.73
N GLY A 195 -3.53 21.08 -11.15
CA GLY A 195 -2.25 21.43 -11.76
C GLY A 195 -1.34 20.23 -11.95
N ALA A 196 -1.29 19.31 -10.98
CA ALA A 196 -0.52 18.08 -11.09
C ALA A 196 -1.11 17.11 -12.13
N VAL A 197 -2.44 17.04 -12.26
CA VAL A 197 -3.10 16.28 -13.33
C VAL A 197 -2.77 16.85 -14.71
N GLU A 198 -2.75 18.17 -14.87
CA GLU A 198 -2.35 18.81 -16.14
C GLU A 198 -0.87 18.58 -16.47
N GLN A 199 0.02 18.68 -15.48
CA GLN A 199 1.45 18.38 -15.69
C GLN A 199 1.72 16.90 -16.03
N ALA A 200 0.80 16.01 -15.68
CA ALA A 200 0.90 14.61 -16.06
C ALA A 200 0.75 14.38 -17.57
N ASP A 201 0.30 15.36 -18.36
CA ASP A 201 0.25 15.29 -19.82
C ASP A 201 1.64 15.08 -20.46
N ASP A 202 2.71 15.46 -19.75
CA ASP A 202 4.09 15.21 -20.16
C ASP A 202 4.50 13.72 -20.01
N ASP A 203 3.73 12.92 -19.27
CA ASP A 203 3.92 11.48 -19.08
C ASP A 203 2.71 10.70 -19.61
N GLU A 204 2.82 10.19 -20.84
CA GLU A 204 1.73 9.49 -21.55
C GLU A 204 1.09 8.36 -20.70
N ASP A 205 1.90 7.56 -20.00
CA ASP A 205 1.38 6.43 -19.22
C ASP A 205 0.63 6.90 -17.96
N LEU A 206 1.07 8.01 -17.33
CA LEU A 206 0.37 8.61 -16.20
C LEU A 206 -0.92 9.28 -16.66
N HIS A 207 -0.88 10.04 -17.75
CA HIS A 207 -2.05 10.67 -18.36
C HIS A 207 -3.14 9.62 -18.66
N ASP A 208 -2.79 8.49 -19.28
CA ASP A 208 -3.74 7.41 -19.55
C ASP A 208 -4.39 6.82 -18.30
N LEU A 209 -3.62 6.73 -17.21
CA LEU A 209 -4.12 6.25 -15.94
C LEU A 209 -5.12 7.25 -15.35
N LEU A 210 -4.80 8.55 -15.39
CA LEU A 210 -5.67 9.61 -14.90
C LEU A 210 -6.95 9.72 -15.73
N ASP A 211 -6.87 9.63 -17.05
CA ASP A 211 -8.03 9.58 -17.95
C ASP A 211 -8.92 8.36 -17.66
N ALA A 212 -8.33 7.17 -17.45
CA ALA A 212 -9.09 5.99 -17.04
C ALA A 212 -9.72 6.13 -15.65
N MET A 213 -9.22 7.06 -14.83
CA MET A 213 -9.83 7.44 -13.56
C MET A 213 -10.87 8.56 -13.67
N LEU A 214 -11.09 9.10 -14.88
CA LEU A 214 -11.95 10.27 -15.16
C LEU A 214 -11.48 11.52 -14.41
N LEU A 215 -10.17 11.67 -14.24
CA LEU A 215 -9.56 12.87 -13.65
C LEU A 215 -9.21 13.85 -14.76
N ASP A 216 -10.06 14.84 -14.95
CA ASP A 216 -9.86 15.94 -15.90
C ASP A 216 -9.47 17.23 -15.15
N PRO A 217 -8.39 17.92 -15.56
CA PRO A 217 -7.91 19.11 -14.84
C PRO A 217 -8.86 20.31 -15.00
N GLU A 218 -9.59 20.46 -16.10
CA GLU A 218 -10.57 21.54 -16.28
C GLU A 218 -11.80 21.31 -15.41
N GLU A 219 -12.28 20.07 -15.33
CA GLU A 219 -13.39 19.68 -14.47
C GLU A 219 -13.06 19.93 -12.99
N LEU A 220 -11.85 19.56 -12.53
CA LEU A 220 -11.40 19.81 -11.16
C LEU A 220 -11.36 21.31 -10.83
N ARG A 221 -10.90 22.17 -11.76
CA ARG A 221 -10.92 23.63 -11.60
C ARG A 221 -12.34 24.19 -11.54
N SER A 222 -13.24 23.66 -12.36
CA SER A 222 -14.66 24.01 -12.31
C SER A 222 -15.26 23.62 -10.95
N MET A 223 -14.93 22.44 -10.43
CA MET A 223 -15.38 22.00 -9.10
C MET A 223 -14.81 22.85 -7.96
N ASP A 224 -13.55 23.32 -8.04
CA ASP A 224 -13.01 24.24 -7.03
C ASP A 224 -13.85 25.51 -6.91
N HIS A 225 -14.28 26.05 -8.06
CA HIS A 225 -15.22 27.16 -8.11
C HIS A 225 -16.61 26.85 -7.56
N GLU A 226 -17.05 25.60 -7.52
CA GLU A 226 -18.34 25.25 -6.91
C GLU A 226 -18.21 24.93 -5.42
N LEU A 227 -17.05 24.44 -4.99
CA LEU A 227 -16.79 23.94 -3.65
C LEU A 227 -16.07 24.96 -2.75
N ARG A 228 -16.07 26.25 -3.13
CA ARG A 228 -15.40 27.34 -2.40
C ARG A 228 -15.83 27.46 -0.93
N GLU A 229 -17.05 27.03 -0.64
CA GLU A 229 -17.64 27.06 0.72
C GLU A 229 -17.03 25.98 1.64
N LEU A 230 -16.44 24.93 1.08
CA LEU A 230 -15.73 23.91 1.85
C LEU A 230 -14.32 24.38 2.18
N GLU A 231 -13.85 24.05 3.38
CA GLU A 231 -12.46 24.25 3.78
C GLU A 231 -11.52 23.51 2.82
N ASP A 232 -10.37 24.11 2.54
CA ASP A 232 -9.32 23.49 1.75
C ASP A 232 -7.97 23.68 2.44
N VAL A 233 -7.02 22.83 2.10
CA VAL A 233 -5.66 22.86 2.64
C VAL A 233 -4.77 23.66 1.71
N ASP A 234 -3.85 24.44 2.25
CA ASP A 234 -2.95 25.26 1.48
C ASP A 234 -1.94 24.43 0.65
N THR A 235 -1.51 24.97 -0.49
CA THR A 235 -0.53 24.32 -1.38
C THR A 235 0.80 24.01 -0.69
N ASP A 236 1.28 24.89 0.21
CA ASP A 236 2.56 24.67 0.88
C ASP A 236 2.52 23.43 1.78
N THR A 237 1.40 23.20 2.47
CA THR A 237 1.16 21.99 3.25
C THR A 237 1.15 20.74 2.37
N VAL A 238 0.52 20.79 1.19
CA VAL A 238 0.53 19.66 0.23
C VAL A 238 1.95 19.36 -0.24
N LEU A 239 2.70 20.38 -0.67
CA LEU A 239 4.08 20.25 -1.14
C LEU A 239 5.01 19.77 -0.03
N GLN A 240 4.88 20.32 1.19
CA GLN A 240 5.68 19.88 2.34
C GLN A 240 5.41 18.41 2.66
N ARG A 241 4.15 17.98 2.58
CA ARG A 241 3.76 16.57 2.78
C ARG A 241 4.32 15.68 1.68
N ALA A 242 4.30 16.11 0.43
CA ALA A 242 4.92 15.40 -0.69
C ALA A 242 6.43 15.22 -0.47
N ARG A 243 7.15 16.33 -0.20
CA ARG A 243 8.59 16.33 0.06
C ARG A 243 8.97 15.44 1.23
N ARG A 244 8.24 15.53 2.36
CA ARG A 244 8.48 14.69 3.55
C ARG A 244 8.19 13.22 3.26
N ARG A 245 7.12 12.91 2.54
CA ARG A 245 6.70 11.53 2.25
C ARG A 245 7.66 10.83 1.31
N PHE A 246 8.17 11.54 0.30
CA PHE A 246 8.96 10.94 -0.76
C PHE A 246 10.46 11.24 -0.68
N GLY A 247 10.87 12.11 0.24
CA GLY A 247 12.28 12.43 0.45
C GLY A 247 12.90 13.22 -0.72
N VAL A 248 12.07 13.88 -1.53
CA VAL A 248 12.50 14.69 -2.68
C VAL A 248 12.28 16.17 -2.43
N SER A 249 13.11 17.02 -3.04
CA SER A 249 12.97 18.48 -2.93
C SER A 249 11.89 19.05 -3.85
N ASP A 250 11.70 18.41 -5.01
CA ASP A 250 10.77 18.83 -6.05
C ASP A 250 9.92 17.61 -6.44
N PRO A 251 8.71 17.49 -5.87
CA PRO A 251 7.86 16.32 -6.10
C PRO A 251 7.35 16.31 -7.53
N ASP A 252 7.38 15.14 -8.16
CA ASP A 252 6.83 14.97 -9.50
C ASP A 252 5.27 15.05 -9.50
N PRO A 253 4.62 15.07 -10.67
CA PRO A 253 3.16 15.12 -10.74
C PRO A 253 2.46 13.98 -9.98
N ALA A 254 2.97 12.75 -10.07
CA ALA A 254 2.38 11.59 -9.39
C ALA A 254 2.50 11.70 -7.86
N GLU A 255 3.63 12.18 -7.37
CA GLU A 255 3.89 12.46 -5.95
C GLU A 255 2.98 13.57 -5.43
N THR A 256 2.79 14.62 -6.22
CA THR A 256 1.90 15.74 -5.88
C THR A 256 0.43 15.28 -5.83
N ILE A 257 -0.02 14.48 -6.80
CA ILE A 257 -1.37 13.88 -6.81
C ILE A 257 -1.60 13.04 -5.55
N VAL A 258 -0.64 12.17 -5.19
CA VAL A 258 -0.74 11.37 -3.97
C VAL A 258 -0.80 12.25 -2.72
N ALA A 259 0.06 13.26 -2.63
CA ALA A 259 0.10 14.14 -1.47
C ALA A 259 -1.20 14.96 -1.32
N ALA A 260 -1.73 15.48 -2.42
CA ALA A 260 -2.99 16.22 -2.43
C ALA A 260 -4.18 15.33 -2.05
N ALA A 261 -4.23 14.10 -2.52
CA ALA A 261 -5.30 13.15 -2.15
C ALA A 261 -5.22 12.67 -0.69
N LEU A 262 -4.01 12.61 -0.11
CA LEU A 262 -3.79 12.24 1.29
C LEU A 262 -3.93 13.39 2.28
N VAL A 263 -3.98 14.63 1.79
CA VAL A 263 -4.29 15.78 2.64
C VAL A 263 -5.79 15.70 2.97
N ASP A 264 -6.15 15.90 4.24
CA ASP A 264 -7.53 15.73 4.70
C ASP A 264 -8.43 16.91 4.30
N SER A 265 -8.36 17.32 3.02
CA SER A 265 -9.16 18.42 2.47
C SER A 265 -10.59 17.93 2.17
N PRO A 266 -11.62 18.50 2.82
CA PRO A 266 -13.01 18.23 2.48
C PRO A 266 -13.32 18.54 1.00
N ARG A 267 -12.67 19.58 0.45
CA ARG A 267 -12.85 20.00 -0.94
C ARG A 267 -12.35 18.95 -1.93
N VAL A 268 -11.13 18.44 -1.73
CA VAL A 268 -10.57 17.35 -2.55
C VAL A 268 -11.46 16.11 -2.45
N ARG A 269 -11.85 15.73 -1.23
CA ARG A 269 -12.69 14.54 -0.99
C ARG A 269 -14.04 14.63 -1.72
N GLU A 270 -14.68 15.81 -1.67
CA GLU A 270 -15.96 16.03 -2.33
C GLU A 270 -15.84 16.06 -3.86
N ALA A 271 -14.78 16.68 -4.41
CA ALA A 271 -14.50 16.66 -5.85
C ALA A 271 -14.30 15.23 -6.37
N LEU A 272 -13.47 14.43 -5.69
CA LEU A 272 -13.25 13.02 -6.05
C LEU A 272 -14.55 12.20 -5.96
N ARG A 273 -15.37 12.45 -4.93
CA ARG A 273 -16.67 11.78 -4.78
C ARG A 273 -17.60 12.05 -5.96
N ARG A 274 -17.61 13.26 -6.52
CA ARG A 274 -18.45 13.64 -7.66
C ARG A 274 -18.07 12.89 -8.94
N ILE A 275 -16.78 12.61 -9.15
CA ILE A 275 -16.28 11.78 -10.26
C ILE A 275 -16.31 10.28 -9.95
N GLY A 276 -16.88 9.87 -8.80
CA GLY A 276 -16.99 8.46 -8.41
C GLY A 276 -15.64 7.83 -8.05
N LEU A 277 -14.71 8.60 -7.50
CA LEU A 277 -13.41 8.17 -7.02
C LEU A 277 -13.30 8.42 -5.50
N THR A 278 -12.59 7.54 -4.79
CA THR A 278 -12.18 7.82 -3.40
C THR A 278 -10.73 8.27 -3.34
N ASN A 279 -10.35 9.00 -2.29
CA ASN A 279 -8.95 9.38 -2.05
C ASN A 279 -8.05 8.14 -2.04
N HIS A 280 -8.51 7.03 -1.44
CA HIS A 280 -7.73 5.79 -1.39
C HIS A 280 -7.53 5.16 -2.77
N GLU A 281 -8.56 5.14 -3.63
CA GLU A 281 -8.45 4.63 -4.99
C GLU A 281 -7.44 5.44 -5.82
N LEU A 282 -7.46 6.77 -5.70
CA LEU A 282 -6.52 7.67 -6.38
C LEU A 282 -5.09 7.42 -5.92
N VAL A 283 -4.88 7.40 -4.60
CA VAL A 283 -3.54 7.22 -4.02
C VAL A 283 -2.99 5.84 -4.36
N ALA A 284 -3.79 4.78 -4.24
CA ALA A 284 -3.33 3.44 -4.53
C ALA A 284 -2.91 3.27 -5.99
N GLN A 285 -3.72 3.76 -6.94
CA GLN A 285 -3.39 3.66 -8.37
C GLN A 285 -2.17 4.49 -8.75
N THR A 286 -2.08 5.73 -8.25
CA THR A 286 -0.96 6.62 -8.57
C THR A 286 0.35 6.15 -7.92
N ALA A 287 0.28 5.65 -6.68
CA ALA A 287 1.44 5.06 -6.01
C ALA A 287 1.90 3.76 -6.69
N GLU A 288 0.97 2.89 -7.09
CA GLU A 288 1.30 1.66 -7.82
C GLU A 288 1.95 1.97 -9.19
N PHE A 289 1.43 2.96 -9.91
CA PHE A 289 2.03 3.45 -11.15
C PHE A 289 3.49 3.82 -10.96
N ARG A 290 3.78 4.63 -9.94
CA ARG A 290 5.15 5.07 -9.65
C ARG A 290 6.07 3.91 -9.30
N LEU A 291 5.61 2.97 -8.47
CA LEU A 291 6.41 1.80 -8.10
C LEU A 291 6.75 0.95 -9.33
N ARG A 292 5.80 0.74 -10.24
CA ARG A 292 6.05 0.03 -11.51
C ARG A 292 7.05 0.76 -12.41
N ARG A 293 7.02 2.10 -12.41
CA ARG A 293 7.98 2.91 -13.16
C ARG A 293 9.41 2.74 -12.62
N VAL A 294 9.57 2.63 -11.29
CA VAL A 294 10.87 2.45 -10.63
C VAL A 294 11.38 1.01 -10.76
N GLU A 295 10.53 0.01 -10.57
CA GLU A 295 10.91 -1.42 -10.62
C GLU A 295 11.22 -1.90 -12.05
N GLY A 296 10.82 -1.14 -13.07
CA GLY A 296 10.85 -1.57 -14.45
C GLY A 296 9.77 -2.62 -14.73
N ALA A 297 9.40 -2.77 -15.99
CA ALA A 297 8.28 -3.62 -16.41
C ALA A 297 8.56 -5.14 -16.31
N SER A 298 9.11 -5.65 -15.21
CA SER A 298 9.08 -7.07 -14.92
C SER A 298 7.63 -7.45 -14.61
N GLY A 299 6.93 -7.95 -15.64
CA GLY A 299 5.57 -8.43 -15.51
C GLY A 299 5.48 -9.44 -14.37
N ASP A 300 4.57 -9.18 -13.42
CA ASP A 300 4.37 -9.99 -12.23
C ASP A 300 3.94 -11.41 -12.65
N GLU A 301 4.90 -12.34 -12.70
CA GLU A 301 4.72 -13.71 -13.18
C GLU A 301 3.57 -14.42 -12.43
N ARG A 302 3.32 -14.02 -11.18
CA ARG A 302 2.19 -14.51 -10.38
C ARG A 302 0.85 -14.18 -11.05
N VAL A 303 0.63 -12.94 -11.49
CA VAL A 303 -0.64 -12.53 -12.13
C VAL A 303 -0.91 -13.35 -13.39
N PHE A 304 0.14 -13.65 -14.16
CA PHE A 304 0.04 -14.49 -15.35
C PHE A 304 -0.34 -15.94 -14.98
N ARG A 305 0.32 -16.53 -13.97
CA ARG A 305 0.01 -17.89 -13.49
C ARG A 305 -1.42 -18.00 -12.97
N THR A 306 -1.90 -17.04 -12.18
CA THR A 306 -3.26 -17.05 -11.64
C THR A 306 -4.31 -16.88 -12.74
N SER A 307 -4.02 -16.04 -13.74
CA SER A 307 -4.91 -15.88 -14.92
C SER A 307 -5.03 -17.17 -15.72
N ILE A 308 -3.93 -17.90 -15.92
CA ILE A 308 -3.94 -19.22 -16.57
C ILE A 308 -4.77 -20.22 -15.75
N LEU A 309 -4.56 -20.27 -14.44
CA LEU A 309 -5.30 -21.18 -13.56
C LEU A 309 -6.81 -20.94 -13.64
N ASN A 310 -7.24 -19.67 -13.55
CA ASN A 310 -8.65 -19.31 -13.68
C ASN A 310 -9.20 -19.72 -15.05
N ALA A 311 -8.49 -19.43 -16.15
CA ALA A 311 -8.93 -19.85 -17.48
C ALA A 311 -9.09 -21.38 -17.62
N VAL A 312 -8.19 -22.16 -17.03
CA VAL A 312 -8.28 -23.63 -17.01
C VAL A 312 -9.48 -24.09 -16.19
N LEU A 313 -9.72 -23.50 -15.02
CA LEU A 313 -10.87 -23.84 -14.17
C LEU A 313 -12.19 -23.50 -14.87
N THR A 314 -12.34 -22.32 -15.46
CA THR A 314 -13.56 -21.92 -16.20
C THR A 314 -13.82 -22.84 -17.39
N THR A 315 -12.77 -23.21 -18.12
CA THR A 315 -12.88 -24.11 -19.28
C THR A 315 -13.31 -25.50 -18.83
N THR A 316 -12.69 -26.03 -17.77
CA THR A 316 -13.02 -27.35 -17.22
C THR A 316 -14.47 -27.40 -16.75
N THR A 317 -14.92 -26.37 -16.02
CA THR A 317 -16.30 -26.27 -15.55
C THR A 317 -17.30 -26.19 -16.71
N SER A 318 -16.99 -25.42 -17.76
CA SER A 318 -17.83 -25.34 -18.96
C SER A 318 -17.96 -26.71 -19.65
N VAL A 319 -16.86 -27.47 -19.76
CA VAL A 319 -16.88 -28.82 -20.34
C VAL A 319 -17.72 -29.78 -19.49
N LEU A 320 -17.62 -29.69 -18.16
CA LEU A 320 -18.42 -30.52 -17.25
C LEU A 320 -19.93 -30.23 -17.37
N VAL A 321 -20.32 -28.96 -17.48
CA VAL A 321 -21.72 -28.56 -17.69
C VAL A 321 -22.25 -29.07 -19.02
N VAL A 322 -21.46 -28.93 -20.10
CA VAL A 322 -21.83 -29.45 -21.43
C VAL A 322 -21.98 -30.97 -21.37
N LYS A 323 -21.02 -31.69 -20.79
CA LYS A 323 -21.09 -33.15 -20.66
C LYS A 323 -22.34 -33.59 -19.89
N ALA A 324 -22.63 -32.95 -18.75
CA ALA A 324 -23.80 -33.27 -17.93
C ALA A 324 -25.14 -32.99 -18.63
N ALA A 325 -25.17 -32.10 -19.62
CA ALA A 325 -26.35 -31.82 -20.44
C ALA A 325 -26.60 -32.86 -21.55
N PHE A 326 -25.56 -33.60 -21.96
CA PHE A 326 -25.62 -34.59 -23.04
C PHE A 326 -25.50 -36.06 -22.59
N ASP A 327 -25.30 -36.32 -21.29
CA ASP A 327 -25.45 -37.68 -20.72
C ASP A 327 -26.93 -38.14 -20.75
N ASP A 328 -27.14 -39.45 -20.53
CA ASP A 328 -28.25 -40.33 -20.96
C ASP A 328 -29.71 -39.82 -20.91
N ASP A 329 -30.03 -38.76 -20.18
CA ASP A 329 -31.41 -38.23 -20.03
C ASP A 329 -31.73 -37.01 -20.92
N GLY A 330 -30.76 -36.45 -21.64
CA GLY A 330 -31.01 -35.36 -22.60
C GLY A 330 -31.50 -34.04 -21.96
N ASP A 331 -31.01 -33.74 -20.76
CA ASP A 331 -31.35 -32.55 -19.97
C ASP A 331 -30.75 -31.24 -20.54
N TRP A 332 -31.21 -30.84 -21.73
CA TRP A 332 -30.73 -29.62 -22.42
C TRP A 332 -30.86 -28.34 -21.58
N TRP A 333 -31.79 -28.31 -20.62
CA TRP A 333 -31.99 -27.17 -19.71
C TRP A 333 -30.74 -26.88 -18.87
N LYS A 334 -29.87 -27.87 -18.65
CA LYS A 334 -28.58 -27.68 -17.96
C LYS A 334 -27.64 -26.72 -18.70
N LEU A 335 -27.82 -26.53 -20.01
CA LEU A 335 -27.07 -25.54 -20.79
C LEU A 335 -27.40 -24.10 -20.39
N LEU A 336 -28.56 -23.84 -19.77
CA LEU A 336 -28.91 -22.52 -19.26
C LEU A 336 -27.94 -22.06 -18.15
N PHE A 337 -27.22 -22.98 -17.49
CA PHE A 337 -26.20 -22.65 -16.49
C PHE A 337 -24.86 -22.22 -17.08
N LEU A 338 -24.62 -22.41 -18.40
CA LEU A 338 -23.45 -21.81 -19.05
C LEU A 338 -23.49 -20.29 -19.00
N TRP A 339 -24.69 -19.69 -19.03
CA TRP A 339 -24.82 -18.25 -18.92
C TRP A 339 -24.25 -17.72 -17.60
N PRO A 340 -24.70 -18.18 -16.40
CA PRO A 340 -24.07 -17.85 -15.12
C PRO A 340 -22.56 -18.09 -15.07
N VAL A 341 -22.07 -19.21 -15.64
CA VAL A 341 -20.63 -19.55 -15.67
C VAL A 341 -19.84 -18.51 -16.47
N TRP A 342 -20.39 -18.04 -17.59
CA TRP A 342 -19.73 -17.07 -18.47
C TRP A 342 -19.97 -15.61 -18.04
N SER A 343 -21.13 -15.29 -17.48
CA SER A 343 -21.49 -13.96 -17.01
C SER A 343 -20.95 -13.64 -15.61
N GLY A 344 -20.65 -14.69 -14.82
CA GLY A 344 -20.10 -14.59 -13.46
C GLY A 344 -18.62 -14.20 -13.42
N HIS A 345 -17.93 -14.24 -14.56
CA HIS A 345 -16.52 -13.86 -14.68
C HIS A 345 -16.39 -12.50 -15.40
N PRO A 346 -15.54 -11.57 -14.97
CA PRO A 346 -15.48 -10.87 -13.67
C PRO A 346 -16.42 -9.64 -13.60
N GLN A 347 -17.37 -9.50 -14.53
CA GLN A 347 -18.11 -8.24 -14.72
C GLN A 347 -19.22 -7.98 -13.70
N SER A 348 -19.79 -9.00 -13.07
CA SER A 348 -20.91 -8.84 -12.13
C SER A 348 -20.51 -9.20 -10.69
N GLY A 349 -20.44 -8.21 -9.80
CA GLY A 349 -20.40 -8.44 -8.36
C GLY A 349 -21.84 -8.62 -7.87
N PRO A 350 -22.13 -9.24 -6.70
CA PRO A 350 -21.28 -9.53 -5.53
C PRO A 350 -20.85 -11.01 -5.47
N ALA A 351 -20.06 -11.40 -4.47
CA ALA A 351 -19.81 -12.81 -4.12
C ALA A 351 -21.10 -13.67 -4.09
N ALA A 352 -22.26 -13.04 -3.87
CA ALA A 352 -23.58 -13.65 -3.99
C ALA A 352 -23.86 -14.25 -5.38
N GLY A 353 -23.45 -13.61 -6.48
CA GLY A 353 -23.67 -14.14 -7.84
C GLY A 353 -22.88 -15.43 -8.09
N THR A 354 -21.62 -15.47 -7.67
CA THR A 354 -20.78 -16.67 -7.69
C THR A 354 -21.26 -17.75 -6.73
N VAL A 355 -21.76 -17.39 -5.54
CA VAL A 355 -22.37 -18.36 -4.61
C VAL A 355 -23.65 -18.95 -5.19
N ILE A 356 -24.52 -18.12 -5.79
CA ILE A 356 -25.72 -18.59 -6.49
C ILE A 356 -25.31 -19.49 -7.67
N ALA A 357 -24.32 -19.10 -8.48
CA ALA A 357 -23.82 -19.93 -9.57
C ALA A 357 -23.25 -21.26 -9.07
N ALA A 358 -22.52 -21.27 -7.95
CA ALA A 358 -22.00 -22.49 -7.34
C ALA A 358 -23.14 -23.39 -6.85
N LEU A 359 -24.14 -22.83 -6.17
CA LEU A 359 -25.33 -23.56 -5.70
C LEU A 359 -26.15 -24.13 -6.87
N LEU A 360 -26.35 -23.34 -7.92
CA LEU A 360 -27.02 -23.78 -9.15
C LEU A 360 -26.21 -24.86 -9.88
N ALA A 361 -24.88 -24.76 -9.89
CA ALA A 361 -24.02 -25.77 -10.48
C ALA A 361 -24.06 -27.09 -9.70
N VAL A 362 -24.19 -27.06 -8.36
CA VAL A 362 -24.42 -28.28 -7.54
C VAL A 362 -25.70 -29.00 -8.00
N LEU A 363 -26.76 -28.27 -8.35
CA LEU A 363 -28.01 -28.86 -8.85
C LEU A 363 -27.84 -29.55 -10.21
N VAL A 364 -26.90 -29.10 -11.04
CA VAL A 364 -26.56 -29.73 -12.32
C VAL A 364 -25.66 -30.94 -12.12
N SER A 365 -24.60 -30.78 -11.31
CA SER A 365 -23.60 -31.78 -11.03
C SER A 365 -22.85 -31.43 -9.74
N PRO A 366 -22.74 -32.33 -8.76
CA PRO A 366 -21.94 -32.11 -7.55
C PRO A 366 -20.49 -31.75 -7.86
N LEU A 367 -19.91 -32.31 -8.92
CA LEU A 367 -18.55 -32.01 -9.36
C LEU A 367 -18.41 -30.60 -9.94
N ALA A 368 -19.41 -30.13 -10.72
CA ALA A 368 -19.42 -28.76 -11.24
C ALA A 368 -19.58 -27.75 -10.08
N GLY A 369 -20.45 -28.06 -9.12
CA GLY A 369 -20.60 -27.29 -7.89
C GLY A 369 -19.29 -27.17 -7.10
N LEU A 370 -18.59 -28.29 -6.87
CA LEU A 370 -17.30 -28.31 -6.20
C LEU A 370 -16.25 -27.47 -6.95
N ALA A 371 -16.18 -27.58 -8.28
CA ALA A 371 -15.26 -26.78 -9.09
C ALA A 371 -15.53 -25.27 -8.94
N HIS A 372 -16.80 -24.85 -8.88
CA HIS A 372 -17.17 -23.46 -8.62
C HIS A 372 -16.81 -22.99 -7.21
N PHE A 373 -16.99 -23.82 -6.17
CA PHE A 373 -16.56 -23.47 -4.81
C PHE A 373 -15.04 -23.32 -4.72
N VAL A 374 -14.28 -24.20 -5.38
CA VAL A 374 -12.82 -24.08 -5.47
C VAL A 374 -12.42 -22.80 -6.20
N SER A 375 -13.08 -22.49 -7.32
CA SER A 375 -12.85 -21.24 -8.06
C SER A 375 -13.15 -20.01 -7.21
N LEU A 376 -14.26 -20.00 -6.48
CA LEU A 376 -14.63 -18.91 -5.56
C LEU A 376 -13.59 -18.76 -4.44
N GLY A 377 -13.14 -19.88 -3.86
CA GLY A 377 -12.08 -19.87 -2.85
C GLY A 377 -10.77 -19.29 -3.41
N ALA A 378 -10.39 -19.71 -4.61
CA ALA A 378 -9.20 -19.19 -5.30
C ALA A 378 -9.32 -17.68 -5.59
N GLU A 379 -10.49 -17.20 -6.05
CA GLU A 379 -10.75 -15.77 -6.26
C GLU A 379 -10.67 -14.98 -4.95
N LEU A 380 -11.26 -15.47 -3.86
CA LEU A 380 -11.21 -14.81 -2.56
C LEU A 380 -9.77 -14.74 -2.02
N LEU A 381 -9.00 -15.83 -2.17
CA LEU A 381 -7.59 -15.86 -1.82
C LEU A 381 -6.77 -14.91 -2.69
N GLN A 382 -7.04 -14.85 -3.99
CA GLN A 382 -6.38 -13.93 -4.92
C GLN A 382 -6.70 -12.47 -4.56
N ILE A 383 -7.97 -12.13 -4.32
CA ILE A 383 -8.38 -10.78 -3.91
C ILE A 383 -7.70 -10.40 -2.60
N SER A 384 -7.64 -11.32 -1.63
CA SER A 384 -6.95 -11.10 -0.37
C SER A 384 -5.45 -10.86 -0.57
N ALA A 385 -4.79 -11.68 -1.40
CA ALA A 385 -3.38 -11.55 -1.73
C ALA A 385 -3.07 -10.26 -2.51
N GLU A 386 -3.90 -9.90 -3.49
CA GLU A 386 -3.78 -8.64 -4.25
C GLU A 386 -3.97 -7.44 -3.32
N ARG A 387 -4.94 -7.49 -2.40
CA ARG A 387 -5.17 -6.45 -1.39
C ARG A 387 -3.96 -6.28 -0.47
N ARG A 388 -3.38 -7.39 0.00
CA ARG A 388 -2.17 -7.38 0.83
C ARG A 388 -0.98 -6.83 0.06
N THR A 389 -0.78 -7.28 -1.19
CA THR A 389 0.33 -6.83 -2.04
C THR A 389 0.22 -5.34 -2.36
N LEU A 390 -0.97 -4.87 -2.76
CA LEU A 390 -1.21 -3.45 -3.01
C LEU A 390 -1.02 -2.62 -1.75
N HIS A 391 -1.45 -3.11 -0.59
CA HIS A 391 -1.23 -2.43 0.67
C HIS A 391 0.25 -2.38 1.06
N ALA A 392 0.98 -3.49 0.94
CA ALA A 392 2.41 -3.57 1.22
C ALA A 392 3.20 -2.61 0.31
N ARG A 393 2.84 -2.56 -0.98
CA ARG A 393 3.48 -1.68 -1.96
C ARG A 393 3.13 -0.20 -1.74
N THR A 394 1.85 0.14 -1.62
CA THR A 394 1.38 1.54 -1.65
C THR A 394 1.17 2.16 -0.27
N GLY A 395 1.09 1.34 0.79
CA GLY A 395 0.67 1.73 2.12
C GLY A 395 -0.82 2.05 2.25
N VAL A 396 -1.63 1.91 1.19
CA VAL A 396 -3.05 2.28 1.18
C VAL A 396 -3.93 1.05 1.34
N ARG A 397 -5.00 1.19 2.13
CA ARG A 397 -6.03 0.16 2.25
C ARG A 397 -7.20 0.48 1.37
N LEU A 398 -7.50 -0.47 0.49
CA LEU A 398 -8.70 -0.46 -0.31
C LEU A 398 -9.73 -1.38 0.33
N SER A 399 -10.99 -0.97 0.35
CA SER A 399 -12.12 -1.89 0.52
C SER A 399 -12.23 -2.83 -0.68
N ALA A 400 -12.98 -3.92 -0.57
CA ALA A 400 -13.19 -4.84 -1.69
C ALA A 400 -13.84 -4.15 -2.91
N LYS A 401 -14.70 -3.15 -2.67
CA LYS A 401 -15.33 -2.34 -3.72
C LYS A 401 -14.29 -1.46 -4.43
N GLU A 402 -13.45 -0.78 -3.65
CA GLU A 402 -12.39 0.10 -4.20
C GLU A 402 -11.33 -0.72 -4.95
N LEU A 403 -10.89 -1.84 -4.40
CA LEU A 403 -9.96 -2.75 -5.07
C LEU A 403 -10.51 -3.20 -6.42
N ARG A 404 -11.80 -3.53 -6.49
CA ARG A 404 -12.44 -3.92 -7.76
C ARG A 404 -12.49 -2.77 -8.75
N SER A 405 -12.86 -1.57 -8.32
CA SER A 405 -12.86 -0.36 -9.15
C SER A 405 -11.46 -0.10 -9.72
N VAL A 406 -10.43 -0.18 -8.88
CA VAL A 406 -9.01 -0.08 -9.26
C VAL A 406 -8.65 -1.15 -10.30
N THR A 407 -8.95 -2.43 -10.05
CA THR A 407 -8.62 -3.52 -10.98
C THR A 407 -9.32 -3.35 -12.33
N LEU A 408 -10.59 -2.95 -12.36
CA LEU A 408 -11.33 -2.71 -13.60
C LEU A 408 -10.75 -1.54 -14.41
N ARG A 409 -10.36 -0.44 -13.76
CA ARG A 409 -9.70 0.70 -14.41
C ARG A 409 -8.34 0.30 -14.97
N LEU A 410 -7.53 -0.42 -14.19
CA LEU A 410 -6.23 -0.94 -14.65
C LEU A 410 -6.35 -1.88 -15.86
N LEU A 411 -7.39 -2.73 -15.91
CA LEU A 411 -7.68 -3.55 -17.08
C LEU A 411 -8.01 -2.69 -18.30
N THR A 412 -8.75 -1.60 -18.11
CA THR A 412 -9.09 -0.65 -19.17
C THR A 412 -7.83 0.04 -19.70
N VAL A 413 -6.96 0.56 -18.83
CA VAL A 413 -5.66 1.16 -19.21
C VAL A 413 -4.81 0.15 -20.00
N ARG A 414 -4.68 -1.08 -19.48
CA ARG A 414 -3.90 -2.14 -20.16
C ARG A 414 -4.47 -2.47 -21.53
N SER A 415 -5.80 -2.52 -21.68
CA SER A 415 -6.43 -2.79 -22.98
C SER A 415 -6.14 -1.70 -24.01
N ARG A 416 -6.09 -0.44 -23.59
CA ARG A 416 -5.72 0.71 -24.43
C ARG A 416 -4.25 0.66 -24.81
N ALA A 417 -3.36 0.35 -23.86
CA ALA A 417 -1.93 0.20 -24.12
C ALA A 417 -1.63 -0.94 -25.11
N VAL A 418 -2.30 -2.10 -24.98
CA VAL A 418 -2.18 -3.21 -25.93
C VAL A 418 -2.68 -2.79 -27.32
N SER A 419 -3.83 -2.10 -27.39
CA SER A 419 -4.40 -1.61 -28.64
C SER A 419 -3.45 -0.64 -29.36
N ARG A 420 -2.81 0.28 -28.60
CA ARG A 420 -1.78 1.19 -29.14
C ARG A 420 -0.54 0.46 -29.62
N LYS A 421 -0.02 -0.51 -28.86
CA LYS A 421 1.12 -1.34 -29.31
C LYS A 421 0.78 -2.08 -30.62
N GLN A 422 -0.43 -2.61 -30.75
CA GLN A 422 -0.89 -3.25 -31.98
C GLN A 422 -1.01 -2.25 -33.14
N GLN A 423 -1.53 -1.05 -32.90
CA GLN A 423 -1.59 0.01 -33.92
C GLN A 423 -0.20 0.48 -34.36
N ALA A 424 0.73 0.68 -33.42
CA ALA A 424 2.12 1.04 -33.69
C ALA A 424 2.85 -0.05 -34.48
N LEU A 425 2.65 -1.33 -34.13
CA LEU A 425 3.18 -2.46 -34.87
C LEU A 425 2.60 -2.51 -36.30
N ARG A 426 1.28 -2.32 -36.46
CA ARG A 426 0.63 -2.25 -37.78
C ARG A 426 1.17 -1.08 -38.62
N ALA A 427 1.37 0.08 -38.02
CA ALA A 427 1.94 1.25 -38.69
C ALA A 427 3.40 1.01 -39.10
N ARG A 428 4.20 0.33 -38.26
CA ARG A 428 5.57 -0.08 -38.59
C ARG A 428 5.60 -1.08 -39.74
N VAL A 429 4.78 -2.14 -39.67
CA VAL A 429 4.67 -3.14 -40.76
C VAL A 429 4.23 -2.47 -42.07
N ARG A 430 3.33 -1.48 -42.01
CA ARG A 430 2.93 -0.71 -43.20
C ARG A 430 4.08 0.13 -43.77
N ARG A 431 4.86 0.81 -42.91
CA ARG A 431 6.05 1.57 -43.36
C ARG A 431 7.11 0.69 -44.02
N ILE A 432 7.37 -0.49 -43.46
CA ILE A 432 8.27 -1.50 -44.04
C ILE A 432 7.73 -1.98 -45.40
N ARG A 433 6.44 -2.28 -45.49
CA ARG A 433 5.81 -2.72 -46.75
C ARG A 433 5.83 -1.65 -47.84
N ASP A 434 5.68 -0.39 -47.48
CA ASP A 434 5.68 0.75 -48.42
C ASP A 434 7.11 1.16 -48.84
N GLY A 435 8.15 0.43 -48.42
CA GLY A 435 9.56 0.70 -48.77
C GLY A 435 10.09 2.03 -48.21
N ARG A 436 9.44 2.59 -47.19
CA ARG A 436 9.82 3.89 -46.59
C ARG A 436 10.81 3.78 -45.45
N ASP A 437 10.96 2.60 -44.87
CA ASP A 437 12.03 2.30 -43.92
C ASP A 437 13.07 1.44 -44.65
N GLU A 438 14.10 2.07 -45.24
CA GLU A 438 15.34 1.35 -45.55
C GLU A 438 15.92 0.85 -44.23
N ALA A 439 16.07 -0.47 -44.11
CA ALA A 439 16.47 -1.12 -42.89
C ALA A 439 17.81 -0.54 -42.38
N VAL A 440 17.76 0.21 -41.28
CA VAL A 440 18.92 0.41 -40.42
C VAL A 440 19.12 -0.94 -39.71
N VAL A 441 19.94 -1.79 -40.34
CA VAL A 441 20.41 -3.07 -39.79
C VAL A 441 21.44 -2.81 -38.70
#